data_AF-A0A7D3X272-F1
#
_entry.id   AF-A0A7D3X272-F1
#
_cell.length_a   1.000
_cell.length_b   1.000
_cell.length_c   1.000
_cell.angle_alpha   90.00
_cell.angle_beta   90.00
_cell.angle_gamma   90.00
#
_symmetry.space_group_name_H-M   'P 1'
#
loop_
_entity.id
_entity.type
_entity.pdbx_description
1 polymer ?
#
loop_
_entity_poly.entity_id
_entity_poly.type
_entity_poly.pdbx_seq_one_letter_code
_entity_poly.pdbx_strand_id
1 'polypeptide(L)'
;MSTPTALAERHTWLRDAVFQLKAQLLTGRRQWQNLLAPPPRCRPDGRLAGAPVLASSASDLWNPDDTPTTWLLTAGKVENLRRATRRLHGLEVPAGAVFSFWRHVGQPSRRRGYVPGREIREGCVVPIVAGGLCQLSNALYDAALQAGFAIVERHRHTRVIAGSLAELDRDATVKWSYLDLRFRPPFTFRLEVELTADRLLVRFRAAGASPAGSTLPAQPRTASKLNDCYSCGNRTCFKHPGQVPARPAAGRTTFVLDEYWPEFARYVQATATPADVLLVPLPANGRGTGHAGWPRLGTAKMVALGLPARWRQVQLRLAARAGRNVFAQSLRADRQVALAAARRLAFDCTHLVVAQTLLPFLGETGALAGRTYDVLLTRLPAEVLHQRLDRAHAQHPASPTLRDFRAGPGFVEAESRALTQARRLFTPHHELVDLFHHKAERLEWALPPAPASPPPGQKILFPAAALARKGAYEMRRLAQELQVPLVVAGRATEHAGFWQEITTSPAGADPLAGVGLVVYPAYVEHQPRLLLRALAAGIPVVATAACGLSTSPGLTVVPAGDYAALRKAVLTALVPRN
;
A
#
# COMPACT_ATOMS: atom_id res chain seq x y z
N MET A 1 45.64 -12.46 2.64
CA MET A 1 44.83 -11.86 3.73
C MET A 1 45.70 -10.80 4.40
N SER A 2 45.22 -9.58 4.58
CA SER A 2 45.93 -8.60 5.41
C SER A 2 45.75 -9.00 6.88
N THR A 3 46.82 -8.99 7.67
CA THR A 3 46.76 -9.27 9.11
C THR A 3 45.88 -8.23 9.83
N PRO A 4 45.22 -8.59 10.96
CA PRO A 4 44.37 -7.66 11.72
C PRO A 4 45.06 -6.34 12.10
N THR A 5 46.37 -6.41 12.35
CA THR A 5 47.27 -5.27 12.61
C THR A 5 47.44 -4.34 11.40
N ALA A 6 47.56 -4.87 10.18
CA ALA A 6 47.69 -4.08 8.95
C ALA A 6 46.41 -3.33 8.55
N LEU A 7 45.24 -3.81 8.98
CA LEU A 7 43.96 -3.09 8.82
C LEU A 7 43.78 -1.99 9.88
N ALA A 8 44.27 -2.20 11.11
CA ALA A 8 44.23 -1.21 12.18
C ALA A 8 45.13 0.01 11.87
N GLU A 9 46.34 -0.20 11.36
CA GLU A 9 47.26 0.87 10.95
C GLU A 9 46.75 1.70 9.75
N ARG A 10 45.85 1.13 8.93
CA ARG A 10 45.23 1.87 7.83
C ARG A 10 44.21 2.90 8.30
N HIS A 11 43.67 2.73 9.51
CA HIS A 11 42.64 3.56 10.10
C HIS A 11 43.18 4.34 11.32
N THR A 12 44.10 5.28 11.09
CA THR A 12 44.58 6.21 12.12
C THR A 12 43.77 7.50 12.14
N TRP A 13 43.70 8.16 13.30
CA TRP A 13 43.00 9.44 13.47
C TRP A 13 43.54 10.54 12.53
N LEU A 14 44.87 10.58 12.31
CA LEU A 14 45.54 11.51 11.40
C LEU A 14 45.04 11.37 9.95
N ARG A 15 44.89 10.12 9.47
CA ARG A 15 44.38 9.87 8.11
C ARG A 15 42.91 10.29 7.96
N ASP A 16 42.11 10.12 9.00
CA ASP A 16 40.72 10.61 8.97
C ASP A 16 40.66 12.14 9.00
N ALA A 17 41.48 12.80 9.83
CA ALA A 17 41.57 14.27 9.86
C ALA A 17 41.97 14.86 8.49
N VAL A 18 43.00 14.29 7.84
CA VAL A 18 43.40 14.65 6.47
C VAL A 18 42.27 14.42 5.47
N PHE A 19 41.52 13.33 5.60
CA PHE A 19 40.37 13.05 4.76
C PHE A 19 39.24 14.06 4.95
N GLN A 20 38.95 14.47 6.19
CA GLN A 20 37.93 15.49 6.47
C GLN A 20 38.33 16.84 5.87
N LEU A 21 39.59 17.27 6.03
CA LEU A 21 40.09 18.51 5.43
C LEU A 21 39.95 18.49 3.90
N LYS A 22 40.37 17.40 3.25
CA LYS A 22 40.19 17.22 1.80
C LYS A 22 38.72 17.28 1.41
N ALA A 23 37.83 16.62 2.16
CA ALA A 23 36.40 16.63 1.88
C ALA A 23 35.79 18.04 2.03
N GLN A 24 36.23 18.84 3.00
CA GLN A 24 35.79 20.22 3.17
C GLN A 24 36.24 21.11 2.01
N LEU A 25 37.51 21.03 1.61
CA LEU A 25 38.04 21.78 0.47
C LEU A 25 37.31 21.43 -0.84
N LEU A 26 37.12 20.14 -1.12
CA LEU A 26 36.37 19.66 -2.28
C LEU A 26 34.91 20.11 -2.23
N THR A 27 34.31 20.15 -1.05
CA THR A 27 32.95 20.65 -0.84
C THR A 27 32.85 22.15 -1.11
N GLY A 28 33.77 22.96 -0.58
CA GLY A 28 33.83 24.39 -0.86
C GLY A 28 34.02 24.68 -2.35
N ARG A 29 34.97 23.99 -2.99
CA ARG A 29 35.17 24.06 -4.45
C ARG A 29 33.89 23.72 -5.22
N ARG A 30 33.18 22.66 -4.81
CA ARG A 30 31.92 22.27 -5.47
C ARG A 30 30.83 23.31 -5.28
N GLN A 31 30.70 23.87 -4.07
CA GLN A 31 29.72 24.91 -3.79
C GLN A 31 29.98 26.13 -4.67
N TRP A 32 31.24 26.57 -4.76
CA TRP A 32 31.65 27.66 -5.65
C TRP A 32 31.31 27.38 -7.12
N GLN A 33 31.67 26.20 -7.64
CA GLN A 33 31.33 25.81 -9.01
C GLN A 33 29.82 25.80 -9.27
N ASN A 34 29.03 25.33 -8.31
CA ASN A 34 27.57 25.31 -8.42
C ASN A 34 26.94 26.71 -8.26
N LEU A 35 27.62 27.67 -7.63
CA LEU A 35 27.18 29.07 -7.61
C LEU A 35 27.41 29.72 -8.98
N LEU A 36 28.56 29.44 -9.62
CA LEU A 36 28.88 29.96 -10.96
C LEU A 36 28.02 29.34 -12.06
N ALA A 37 27.75 28.03 -12.00
CA ALA A 37 26.98 27.30 -12.99
C ALA A 37 26.02 26.30 -12.30
N PRO A 38 24.89 26.78 -11.75
CA PRO A 38 23.97 25.93 -11.01
C PRO A 38 23.31 24.89 -11.92
N PRO A 39 23.38 23.58 -11.59
CA PRO A 39 22.64 22.60 -12.36
C PRO A 39 21.13 22.87 -12.24
N PRO A 40 20.39 22.78 -13.36
CA PRO A 40 18.95 23.04 -13.36
C PRO A 40 18.23 22.04 -12.44
N ARG A 41 17.12 22.49 -11.87
CA ARG A 41 16.27 21.63 -11.04
C ARG A 41 15.05 21.24 -11.86
N CYS A 42 14.94 19.95 -12.17
CA CYS A 42 13.83 19.40 -12.91
C CYS A 42 12.65 19.12 -11.97
N ARG A 43 11.44 19.05 -12.52
CA ARG A 43 10.22 18.75 -11.77
C ARG A 43 9.54 17.51 -12.36
N PRO A 44 8.73 16.80 -11.58
CA PRO A 44 7.84 15.80 -12.13
C PRO A 44 6.84 16.48 -13.08
N ASP A 45 6.69 15.91 -14.28
CA ASP A 45 5.66 16.28 -15.27
C ASP A 45 5.06 14.96 -15.82
N GLY A 46 3.97 15.01 -16.59
CA GLY A 46 3.27 13.83 -17.12
C GLY A 46 3.35 13.68 -18.64
N ARG A 47 3.97 14.62 -19.35
CA ARG A 47 3.96 14.69 -20.82
C ARG A 47 4.57 13.46 -21.48
N LEU A 48 5.61 12.89 -20.87
CA LEU A 48 6.34 11.72 -21.37
C LEU A 48 5.98 10.44 -20.61
N ALA A 49 4.92 10.42 -19.78
CA ALA A 49 4.52 9.21 -19.05
C ALA A 49 4.11 8.06 -19.99
N GLY A 50 3.47 8.37 -21.12
CA GLY A 50 3.10 7.40 -22.15
C GLY A 50 4.17 7.12 -23.21
N ALA A 51 5.33 7.78 -23.15
CA ALA A 51 6.39 7.60 -24.15
C ALA A 51 7.07 6.22 -24.01
N PRO A 52 7.64 5.63 -25.08
CA PRO A 52 8.32 4.34 -25.01
C PRO A 52 9.54 4.38 -24.08
N VAL A 53 9.90 3.23 -23.50
CA VAL A 53 11.12 3.08 -22.70
C VAL A 53 12.31 3.01 -23.65
N LEU A 54 13.23 3.95 -23.51
CA LEU A 54 14.46 4.06 -24.29
C LEU A 54 15.59 3.21 -23.71
N ALA A 55 15.76 3.25 -22.40
CA ALA A 55 16.83 2.59 -21.68
C ALA A 55 16.34 2.14 -20.31
N SER A 56 16.90 1.04 -19.80
CA SER A 56 16.54 0.54 -18.48
C SER A 56 17.72 -0.14 -17.78
N SER A 57 17.77 0.02 -16.47
CA SER A 57 18.71 -0.68 -15.61
C SER A 57 17.96 -1.31 -14.44
N ALA A 58 18.33 -2.54 -14.09
CA ALA A 58 17.72 -3.32 -13.03
C ALA A 58 18.81 -3.92 -12.14
N SER A 59 18.58 -3.95 -10.83
CA SER A 59 19.48 -4.61 -9.88
C SER A 59 18.73 -5.12 -8.66
N ASP A 60 19.23 -6.19 -8.05
CA ASP A 60 18.61 -6.78 -6.87
C ASP A 60 18.76 -5.89 -5.62
N LEU A 61 17.68 -5.79 -4.85
CA LEU A 61 17.63 -5.02 -3.60
C LEU A 61 18.25 -5.80 -2.45
N TRP A 62 18.03 -7.11 -2.42
CA TRP A 62 18.42 -8.00 -1.35
C TRP A 62 19.60 -8.86 -1.78
N ASN A 63 20.48 -9.15 -0.84
CA ASN A 63 21.58 -10.07 -1.04
C ASN A 63 21.22 -11.39 -0.35
N PRO A 64 21.14 -12.53 -1.07
CA PRO A 64 20.73 -13.81 -0.49
C PRO A 64 21.71 -14.30 0.59
N ASP A 65 22.97 -13.87 0.53
CA ASP A 65 24.04 -14.30 1.44
C ASP A 65 24.19 -13.39 2.68
N ASP A 66 23.21 -12.52 2.96
CA ASP A 66 23.27 -11.62 4.11
C ASP A 66 23.11 -12.38 5.44
N THR A 67 24.08 -12.21 6.35
CA THR A 67 23.97 -12.53 7.77
C THR A 67 22.91 -11.63 8.47
N PRO A 68 22.39 -11.98 9.66
CA PRO A 68 21.42 -11.14 10.38
C PRO A 68 21.81 -9.66 10.50
N THR A 69 23.08 -9.39 10.75
CA THR A 69 23.58 -8.02 10.93
C THR A 69 23.74 -7.27 9.60
N THR A 70 24.21 -7.95 8.56
CA THR A 70 24.34 -7.35 7.22
C THR A 70 22.97 -7.16 6.55
N TRP A 71 22.03 -8.07 6.81
CA TRP A 71 20.63 -7.95 6.39
C TRP A 71 19.99 -6.65 6.88
N LEU A 72 20.21 -6.26 8.14
CA LEU A 72 19.68 -5.02 8.68
C LEU A 72 20.23 -3.78 7.96
N LEU A 73 21.50 -3.82 7.54
CA LEU A 73 22.12 -2.77 6.73
C LEU A 73 21.58 -2.74 5.30
N THR A 74 21.21 -3.89 4.75
CA THR A 74 20.51 -4.00 3.47
C THR A 74 19.08 -3.44 3.57
N ALA A 75 18.33 -3.74 4.63
CA ALA A 75 17.02 -3.13 4.89
C ALA A 75 17.13 -1.60 5.03
N GLY A 76 18.17 -1.12 5.72
CA GLY A 76 18.50 0.30 5.80
C GLY A 76 18.81 0.94 4.45
N LYS A 77 19.59 0.25 3.59
CA LYS A 77 19.82 0.65 2.20
C LYS A 77 18.50 0.80 1.44
N VAL A 78 17.60 -0.18 1.53
CA VAL A 78 16.31 -0.14 0.82
C VAL A 78 15.46 1.06 1.26
N GLU A 79 15.45 1.41 2.55
CA GLU A 79 14.80 2.65 3.03
C GLU A 79 15.45 3.93 2.49
N ASN A 80 16.78 3.96 2.41
CA ASN A 80 17.50 5.10 1.83
C ASN A 80 17.21 5.26 0.34
N LEU A 81 17.18 4.16 -0.41
CA LEU A 81 16.78 4.13 -1.82
C LEU A 81 15.32 4.61 -1.97
N ARG A 82 14.38 4.10 -1.16
CA ARG A 82 12.97 4.53 -1.14
C ARG A 82 12.82 6.04 -0.93
N ARG A 83 13.69 6.65 -0.13
CA ARG A 83 13.72 8.12 0.06
C ARG A 83 14.28 8.85 -1.14
N ALA A 84 15.38 8.39 -1.71
CA ALA A 84 16.00 9.00 -2.88
C ALA A 84 15.11 8.88 -4.12
N THR A 85 14.55 7.70 -4.38
CA THR A 85 13.62 7.40 -5.49
C THR A 85 12.44 8.37 -5.53
N ARG A 86 11.84 8.69 -4.38
CA ARG A 86 10.74 9.69 -4.30
C ARG A 86 11.10 11.09 -4.79
N ARG A 87 12.39 11.43 -4.85
CA ARG A 87 12.88 12.73 -5.35
C ARG A 87 13.21 12.70 -6.85
N LEU A 88 13.30 11.51 -7.44
CA LEU A 88 13.76 11.30 -8.81
C LEU A 88 12.67 10.75 -9.73
N HIS A 89 11.75 9.96 -9.19
CA HIS A 89 10.66 9.38 -9.96
C HIS A 89 9.77 10.46 -10.57
N GLY A 90 9.53 10.34 -11.87
CA GLY A 90 8.67 11.20 -12.66
C GLY A 90 9.31 12.48 -13.18
N LEU A 91 10.58 12.75 -12.84
CA LEU A 91 11.28 13.95 -13.33
C LEU A 91 11.36 13.95 -14.86
N GLU A 92 11.03 15.07 -15.48
CA GLU A 92 11.31 15.31 -16.90
C GLU A 92 12.50 16.26 -17.04
N VAL A 93 13.54 15.80 -17.74
CA VAL A 93 14.79 16.54 -17.94
C VAL A 93 14.85 17.01 -19.39
N PRO A 94 14.93 18.32 -19.65
CA PRO A 94 14.99 18.86 -21.01
C PRO A 94 16.26 18.45 -21.77
N ALA A 95 16.16 18.43 -23.10
CA ALA A 95 17.32 18.31 -23.99
C ALA A 95 18.42 19.33 -23.63
N GLY A 96 19.68 18.89 -23.59
CA GLY A 96 20.84 19.74 -23.30
C GLY A 96 21.01 20.15 -21.83
N ALA A 97 20.01 19.92 -20.96
CA ALA A 97 20.09 20.25 -19.54
C ALA A 97 20.97 19.26 -18.77
N VAL A 98 21.80 19.74 -17.84
CA VAL A 98 22.62 18.85 -16.99
C VAL A 98 21.77 18.29 -15.86
N PHE A 99 21.55 16.98 -15.87
CA PHE A 99 21.07 16.27 -14.69
C PHE A 99 22.19 16.19 -13.65
N SER A 100 21.84 16.36 -12.37
CA SER A 100 22.74 16.17 -11.23
C SER A 100 22.02 15.37 -10.16
N PHE A 101 22.62 14.25 -9.74
CA PHE A 101 22.05 13.38 -8.72
C PHE A 101 21.82 14.14 -7.41
N TRP A 102 22.85 14.84 -6.91
CA TRP A 102 22.75 15.56 -5.64
C TRP A 102 21.89 16.82 -5.71
N ARG A 103 21.74 17.45 -6.87
CA ARG A 103 20.79 18.57 -7.05
C ARG A 103 19.35 18.14 -6.78
N HIS A 104 18.98 16.91 -7.10
CA HIS A 104 17.62 16.40 -6.96
C HIS A 104 17.42 15.66 -5.62
N VAL A 105 18.35 14.80 -5.22
CA VAL A 105 18.26 14.07 -3.93
C VAL A 105 18.47 15.02 -2.75
N GLY A 106 19.46 15.93 -2.85
CA GLY A 106 19.90 16.83 -1.80
C GLY A 106 20.64 16.12 -0.66
N GLN A 107 21.00 16.87 0.40
CA GLN A 107 21.68 16.33 1.56
C GLN A 107 20.91 15.15 2.18
N PRO A 108 21.50 13.95 2.27
CA PRO A 108 20.87 12.81 2.90
C PRO A 108 21.21 12.80 4.39
N SER A 109 20.24 13.10 5.25
CA SER A 109 20.45 13.23 6.71
C SER A 109 19.38 12.50 7.52
N ARG A 110 19.69 12.18 8.78
CA ARG A 110 18.73 11.57 9.73
C ARG A 110 17.46 12.41 9.89
N ARG A 111 17.57 13.74 9.88
CA ARG A 111 16.42 14.67 9.92
C ARG A 111 15.48 14.51 8.71
N ARG A 112 16.03 14.12 7.55
CA ARG A 112 15.26 13.78 6.34
C ARG A 112 14.85 12.30 6.31
N GLY A 113 15.09 11.59 7.41
CA GLY A 113 14.74 10.20 7.69
C GLY A 113 15.64 9.15 7.06
N TYR A 114 16.79 9.54 6.50
CA TYR A 114 17.80 8.55 6.08
C TYR A 114 18.30 7.78 7.31
N VAL A 115 18.48 6.47 7.14
CA VAL A 115 18.87 5.53 8.18
C VAL A 115 20.26 4.95 7.91
N PRO A 116 20.91 4.32 8.90
CA PRO A 116 22.11 3.53 8.65
C PRO A 116 21.85 2.46 7.60
N GLY A 117 22.69 2.38 6.58
CA GLY A 117 22.68 1.34 5.55
C GLY A 117 24.11 0.95 5.19
N ARG A 118 24.27 -0.05 4.33
CA ARG A 118 25.59 -0.54 3.93
C ARG A 118 26.36 0.44 3.04
N GLU A 119 27.62 0.69 3.36
CA GLU A 119 28.61 1.34 2.50
C GLU A 119 29.85 0.44 2.43
N ILE A 120 30.55 0.44 1.29
CA ILE A 120 31.85 -0.20 1.18
C ILE A 120 32.91 0.88 1.23
N ARG A 121 33.73 0.86 2.28
CA ARG A 121 34.84 1.79 2.45
C ARG A 121 36.11 1.03 2.74
N GLU A 122 37.16 1.30 1.97
CA GLU A 122 38.50 0.71 2.14
C GLU A 122 38.52 -0.84 2.11
N GLY A 123 37.53 -1.47 1.48
CA GLY A 123 37.39 -2.93 1.39
C GLY A 123 36.56 -3.57 2.49
N CYS A 124 35.97 -2.78 3.39
CA CYS A 124 35.09 -3.23 4.46
C CYS A 124 33.65 -2.73 4.24
N VAL A 125 32.65 -3.58 4.53
CA VAL A 125 31.25 -3.14 4.68
C VAL A 125 31.08 -2.44 6.03
N VAL A 126 30.78 -1.15 6.00
CA VAL A 126 30.57 -0.29 7.17
C VAL A 126 29.14 0.28 7.18
N PRO A 127 28.51 0.48 8.35
CA PRO A 127 27.24 1.17 8.42
C PRO A 127 27.43 2.69 8.35
N ILE A 128 26.74 3.34 7.43
CA ILE A 128 26.70 4.81 7.34
C ILE A 128 25.26 5.30 7.13
N VAL A 129 24.96 6.49 7.65
CA VAL A 129 23.71 7.18 7.34
C VAL A 129 23.62 7.38 5.83
N ALA A 130 22.48 7.00 5.24
CA ALA A 130 22.28 7.04 3.79
C ALA A 130 23.18 6.07 2.98
N GLY A 131 23.69 5.02 3.62
CA GLY A 131 24.42 3.96 2.93
C GLY A 131 23.58 3.30 1.84
N GLY A 132 24.25 2.94 0.74
CA GLY A 132 23.69 2.17 -0.37
C GLY A 132 23.09 2.99 -1.52
N LEU A 133 23.13 4.34 -1.45
CA LEU A 133 22.68 5.20 -2.55
C LEU A 133 23.48 5.03 -3.85
N CYS A 134 24.71 4.52 -3.78
CA CYS A 134 25.51 4.22 -4.97
C CYS A 134 24.84 3.20 -5.91
N GLN A 135 23.97 2.32 -5.40
CA GLN A 135 23.21 1.40 -6.24
C GLN A 135 22.31 2.17 -7.23
N LEU A 136 21.71 3.28 -6.78
CA LEU A 136 20.87 4.12 -7.61
C LEU A 136 21.68 4.94 -8.62
N SER A 137 22.83 5.48 -8.24
CA SER A 137 23.70 6.18 -9.19
C SER A 137 24.27 5.24 -10.26
N ASN A 138 24.62 3.99 -9.89
CA ASN A 138 25.02 2.97 -10.86
C ASN A 138 23.91 2.73 -11.90
N ALA A 139 22.66 2.51 -11.44
CA ALA A 139 21.54 2.25 -12.34
C ALA A 139 21.20 3.47 -13.24
N LEU A 140 21.29 4.69 -12.71
CA LEU A 140 21.13 5.92 -13.50
C LEU A 140 22.23 6.08 -14.55
N TYR A 141 23.48 5.75 -14.17
CA TYR A 141 24.61 5.84 -15.09
C TYR A 141 24.51 4.80 -16.21
N ASP A 142 24.19 3.55 -15.88
CA ASP A 142 23.99 2.47 -16.86
C ASP A 142 22.84 2.79 -17.82
N ALA A 143 21.71 3.29 -17.32
CA ALA A 143 20.61 3.76 -18.18
C ALA A 143 21.02 4.95 -19.07
N ALA A 144 21.82 5.89 -18.55
CA ALA A 144 22.33 7.03 -19.32
C ALA A 144 23.30 6.59 -20.43
N LEU A 145 24.16 5.61 -20.16
CA LEU A 145 25.03 5.03 -21.19
C LEU A 145 24.23 4.35 -22.29
N GLN A 146 23.26 3.50 -21.94
CA GLN A 146 22.38 2.83 -22.91
C GLN A 146 21.59 3.84 -23.76
N ALA A 147 21.19 4.96 -23.17
CA ALA A 147 20.48 6.04 -23.85
C ALA A 147 21.39 6.97 -24.68
N GLY A 148 22.71 6.74 -24.71
CA GLY A 148 23.67 7.58 -25.45
C GLY A 148 23.83 8.99 -24.87
N PHE A 149 23.62 9.18 -23.56
CA PHE A 149 23.73 10.50 -22.93
C PHE A 149 25.19 10.90 -22.72
N ALA A 150 25.49 12.18 -22.87
CA ALA A 150 26.82 12.71 -22.60
C ALA A 150 27.08 12.73 -21.09
N ILE A 151 28.09 12.00 -20.64
CA ILE A 151 28.46 11.90 -19.22
C ILE A 151 29.32 13.11 -18.85
N VAL A 152 28.80 13.99 -18.00
CA VAL A 152 29.44 15.24 -17.59
C VAL A 152 30.34 15.02 -16.38
N GLU A 153 29.94 14.15 -15.46
CA GLU A 153 30.71 13.79 -14.28
C GLU A 153 30.41 12.36 -13.87
N ARG A 154 31.47 11.55 -13.72
CA ARG A 154 31.43 10.19 -13.20
C ARG A 154 32.68 9.95 -12.37
N HIS A 155 32.51 9.24 -11.25
CA HIS A 155 33.61 8.73 -10.44
C HIS A 155 33.46 7.21 -10.29
N ARG A 156 34.54 6.46 -10.43
CA ARG A 156 34.55 4.99 -10.25
C ARG A 156 34.64 4.62 -8.77
N HIS A 157 34.03 3.51 -8.38
CA HIS A 157 34.30 2.88 -7.09
C HIS A 157 35.74 2.34 -7.07
N THR A 158 36.40 2.52 -5.94
CA THR A 158 37.75 1.98 -5.70
C THR A 158 37.75 0.44 -5.60
N ARG A 159 36.61 -0.17 -5.29
CA ARG A 159 36.43 -1.62 -5.17
C ARG A 159 35.31 -2.08 -6.10
N VAL A 160 35.52 -3.22 -6.73
CA VAL A 160 34.55 -3.90 -7.61
C VAL A 160 33.90 -5.01 -6.81
N ILE A 161 32.58 -5.07 -6.81
CA ILE A 161 31.82 -6.13 -6.14
C ILE A 161 31.45 -7.16 -7.19
N ALA A 162 31.58 -8.45 -6.85
CA ALA A 162 31.15 -9.53 -7.72
C ALA A 162 29.67 -9.37 -8.12
N GLY A 163 29.34 -9.57 -9.39
CA GLY A 163 27.97 -9.45 -9.91
C GLY A 163 27.40 -8.03 -9.95
N SER A 164 28.22 -7.00 -9.71
CA SER A 164 27.78 -5.60 -9.80
C SER A 164 28.10 -4.98 -11.15
N LEU A 165 27.40 -3.90 -11.52
CA LEU A 165 27.70 -3.10 -12.71
C LEU A 165 29.16 -2.59 -12.76
N ALA A 166 29.88 -2.55 -11.63
CA ALA A 166 31.28 -2.19 -11.59
C ALA A 166 32.19 -3.18 -12.34
N GLU A 167 31.79 -4.45 -12.48
CA GLU A 167 32.53 -5.44 -13.29
C GLU A 167 32.54 -5.07 -14.76
N LEU A 168 31.54 -4.34 -15.24
CA LEU A 168 31.41 -3.89 -16.63
C LEU A 168 31.90 -2.46 -16.84
N ASP A 169 32.56 -1.86 -15.83
CA ASP A 169 32.86 -0.44 -15.75
C ASP A 169 31.61 0.46 -15.88
N ARG A 170 30.46 -0.02 -15.41
CA ARG A 170 29.17 0.70 -15.42
C ARG A 170 28.77 1.20 -14.03
N ASP A 171 29.76 1.54 -13.20
CA ASP A 171 29.55 2.07 -11.87
C ASP A 171 29.81 3.58 -11.77
N ALA A 172 29.02 4.24 -10.93
CA ALA A 172 29.15 5.64 -10.58
C ALA A 172 29.02 5.80 -9.07
N THR A 173 30.11 6.18 -8.41
CA THR A 173 30.11 6.49 -6.98
C THR A 173 29.66 7.93 -6.73
N VAL A 174 28.90 8.12 -5.66
CA VAL A 174 28.39 9.44 -5.26
C VAL A 174 28.65 9.66 -3.77
N LYS A 175 29.05 10.88 -3.41
CA LYS A 175 29.26 11.28 -2.02
C LYS A 175 28.84 12.72 -1.81
N TRP A 176 27.88 12.90 -0.91
CA TRP A 176 27.41 14.24 -0.57
C TRP A 176 28.55 15.05 0.08
N SER A 177 28.87 16.27 -0.37
CA SER A 177 28.28 17.01 -1.50
C SER A 177 29.25 17.26 -2.66
N TYR A 178 30.38 16.54 -2.75
CA TYR A 178 31.45 16.87 -3.71
C TYR A 178 31.67 15.86 -4.84
N LEU A 179 31.25 14.59 -4.68
CA LEU A 179 31.24 13.60 -5.77
C LEU A 179 29.80 13.40 -6.26
N ASP A 180 29.54 13.73 -7.52
CA ASP A 180 28.21 13.72 -8.12
C ASP A 180 28.19 12.82 -9.36
N LEU A 181 26.98 12.40 -9.75
CA LEU A 181 26.73 11.83 -11.07
C LEU A 181 26.02 12.89 -11.89
N ARG A 182 26.63 13.31 -13.00
CA ARG A 182 26.05 14.28 -13.92
C ARG A 182 26.10 13.78 -15.35
N PHE A 183 24.99 13.95 -16.06
CA PHE A 183 24.89 13.64 -17.48
C PHE A 183 23.98 14.65 -18.17
N ARG A 184 24.10 14.74 -19.49
CA ARG A 184 23.36 15.66 -20.35
C ARG A 184 22.66 14.84 -21.44
N PRO A 185 21.32 14.82 -21.46
CA PRO A 185 20.58 14.09 -22.49
C PRO A 185 20.53 14.93 -23.78
N PRO A 186 20.59 14.31 -24.97
CA PRO A 186 20.45 15.02 -26.24
C PRO A 186 18.99 15.39 -26.57
N PHE A 187 18.02 14.78 -25.90
CA PHE A 187 16.58 15.03 -26.03
C PHE A 187 15.91 15.07 -24.65
N THR A 188 14.67 15.56 -24.59
CA THR A 188 13.89 15.55 -23.36
C THR A 188 13.49 14.12 -22.99
N PHE A 189 13.70 13.73 -21.74
CA PHE A 189 13.34 12.39 -21.25
C PHE A 189 12.67 12.44 -19.87
N ARG A 190 11.88 11.42 -19.56
CA ARG A 190 11.31 11.15 -18.24
C ARG A 190 12.11 10.08 -17.52
N LEU A 191 12.46 10.37 -16.26
CA LEU A 191 13.08 9.44 -15.34
C LEU A 191 12.03 8.71 -14.50
N GLU A 192 11.93 7.40 -14.65
CA GLU A 192 11.13 6.54 -13.78
C GLU A 192 12.05 5.68 -12.91
N VAL A 193 11.86 5.79 -11.60
CA VAL A 193 12.58 4.97 -10.62
C VAL A 193 11.56 4.24 -9.77
N GLU A 194 11.66 2.92 -9.72
CA GLU A 194 10.71 2.04 -9.04
C GLU A 194 11.47 1.04 -8.15
N LEU A 195 10.90 0.72 -6.99
CA LEU A 195 11.38 -0.36 -6.12
C LEU A 195 10.27 -1.39 -6.02
N THR A 196 10.46 -2.54 -6.66
CA THR A 196 9.65 -3.74 -6.40
C THR A 196 10.05 -4.34 -5.06
N ALA A 197 9.44 -5.46 -4.66
CA ALA A 197 9.85 -6.15 -3.44
C ALA A 197 11.32 -6.60 -3.47
N ASP A 198 11.86 -6.87 -4.65
CA ASP A 198 13.13 -7.55 -4.90
C ASP A 198 14.13 -6.74 -5.75
N ARG A 199 13.67 -5.75 -6.54
CA ARG A 199 14.49 -5.04 -7.53
C ARG A 199 14.38 -3.52 -7.46
N LEU A 200 15.50 -2.86 -7.73
CA LEU A 200 15.56 -1.46 -8.13
C LEU A 200 15.50 -1.39 -9.65
N LEU A 201 14.51 -0.66 -10.17
CA LEU A 201 14.31 -0.46 -11.60
C LEU A 201 14.46 1.03 -11.92
N VAL A 202 15.28 1.35 -12.91
CA VAL A 202 15.43 2.68 -13.49
C VAL A 202 15.07 2.58 -14.97
N ARG A 203 14.19 3.45 -15.44
CA ARG A 203 13.76 3.52 -16.84
C ARG A 203 13.77 4.96 -17.33
N PHE A 204 14.29 5.18 -18.52
CA PHE A 204 14.22 6.47 -19.20
C PHE A 204 13.18 6.35 -20.33
N ARG A 205 12.20 7.26 -20.37
CA ARG A 205 11.21 7.35 -21.46
C ARG A 205 11.41 8.61 -22.27
N ALA A 206 11.31 8.53 -23.59
CA ALA A 206 11.44 9.68 -24.47
C ALA A 206 10.60 9.50 -25.74
N ALA A 207 10.11 10.59 -26.32
CA ALA A 207 9.42 10.56 -27.60
C ALA A 207 10.46 10.49 -28.72
N GLY A 208 10.45 9.43 -29.53
CA GLY A 208 11.10 9.42 -30.84
C GLY A 208 12.61 9.09 -30.89
N ALA A 209 13.09 8.10 -30.14
CA ALA A 209 14.38 7.48 -30.46
C ALA A 209 14.40 6.00 -30.05
N SER A 210 14.75 5.10 -30.98
CA SER A 210 15.38 3.84 -30.62
C SER A 210 16.81 4.17 -30.17
N PRO A 211 17.33 3.53 -29.12
CA PRO A 211 18.75 3.64 -28.83
C PRO A 211 19.48 3.17 -30.08
N ALA A 212 20.39 3.98 -30.62
CA ALA A 212 21.41 3.45 -31.51
C ALA A 212 22.04 2.30 -30.72
N GLY A 213 21.93 1.07 -31.23
CA GLY A 213 22.46 -0.15 -30.62
C GLY A 213 23.99 -0.08 -30.57
N SER A 214 24.52 0.82 -29.76
CA SER A 214 25.94 0.87 -29.45
C SER A 214 26.15 -0.28 -28.48
N THR A 215 26.88 -1.29 -28.94
CA THR A 215 27.58 -2.22 -28.06
C THR A 215 28.44 -1.38 -27.13
N LEU A 216 27.91 -1.11 -25.92
CA LEU A 216 28.64 -0.38 -24.91
C LEU A 216 29.91 -1.18 -24.58
N PRO A 217 31.12 -0.66 -24.86
CA PRO A 217 32.34 -1.39 -24.60
C PRO A 217 32.42 -1.72 -23.11
N ALA A 218 32.32 -3.00 -22.77
CA ALA A 218 32.53 -3.47 -21.42
C ALA A 218 34.04 -3.58 -21.19
N GLN A 219 34.56 -2.83 -20.22
CA GLN A 219 35.93 -3.04 -19.73
C GLN A 219 35.81 -3.92 -18.48
N PRO A 220 36.02 -5.25 -18.60
CA PRO A 220 35.87 -6.15 -17.47
C PRO A 220 36.86 -5.77 -16.36
N ARG A 221 36.34 -5.56 -15.15
CA ARG A 221 37.14 -5.31 -13.95
C ARG A 221 37.05 -6.49 -13.01
N THR A 222 38.17 -6.85 -12.39
CA THR A 222 38.24 -7.97 -11.44
C THR A 222 37.54 -7.65 -10.13
N ALA A 223 36.66 -8.55 -9.68
CA ALA A 223 35.99 -8.44 -8.40
C ALA A 223 36.99 -8.47 -7.23
N SER A 224 36.75 -7.62 -6.24
CA SER A 224 37.50 -7.59 -4.99
C SER A 224 36.79 -8.43 -3.94
N LYS A 225 37.54 -9.25 -3.18
CA LYS A 225 37.01 -9.80 -1.92
C LYS A 225 36.76 -8.66 -0.93
N LEU A 226 35.57 -8.64 -0.34
CA LEU A 226 35.19 -7.67 0.68
C LEU A 226 35.32 -8.32 2.05
N ASN A 227 35.83 -7.55 3.01
CA ASN A 227 35.67 -7.84 4.43
C ASN A 227 34.37 -7.17 4.91
N ASP A 228 33.84 -7.59 6.04
CA ASP A 228 32.88 -6.78 6.80
C ASP A 228 33.43 -6.47 8.20
N CYS A 229 32.84 -5.48 8.87
CA CYS A 229 33.27 -5.10 10.22
C CYS A 229 33.13 -6.22 11.26
N TYR A 230 32.41 -7.30 10.96
CA TYR A 230 32.15 -8.43 11.85
C TYR A 230 33.09 -9.61 11.58
N SER A 231 33.72 -9.66 10.40
CA SER A 231 34.57 -10.75 9.92
C SER A 231 36.02 -10.64 10.39
N CYS A 232 36.51 -9.44 10.70
CA CYS A 232 37.91 -9.22 11.07
C CYS A 232 38.20 -9.35 12.57
N GLY A 233 37.17 -9.55 13.41
CA GLY A 233 37.29 -9.70 14.87
C GLY A 233 37.75 -8.43 15.62
N ASN A 234 38.08 -7.35 14.92
CA ASN A 234 38.65 -6.14 15.51
C ASN A 234 37.55 -5.19 16.04
N ARG A 235 37.10 -5.45 17.26
CA ARG A 235 36.10 -4.65 17.99
C ARG A 235 36.62 -3.30 18.49
N THR A 236 37.94 -3.10 18.48
CA THR A 236 38.59 -1.85 18.93
C THR A 236 38.84 -0.86 17.79
N CYS A 237 38.56 -1.24 16.54
CA CYS A 237 38.55 -0.30 15.42
C CYS A 237 37.51 0.79 15.65
N PHE A 238 37.89 2.07 15.59
CA PHE A 238 36.96 3.19 15.81
C PHE A 238 35.82 3.27 14.78
N LYS A 239 35.96 2.57 13.64
CA LYS A 239 34.92 2.40 12.61
C LYS A 239 34.08 1.14 12.82
N HIS A 240 34.47 0.24 13.74
CA HIS A 240 33.65 -0.90 14.13
C HIS A 240 32.36 -0.34 14.74
N PRO A 241 31.18 -0.70 14.21
CA PRO A 241 29.94 -0.24 14.77
C PRO A 241 29.73 -0.92 16.11
N GLY A 242 30.13 -0.25 17.21
CA GLY A 242 30.07 -0.81 18.56
C GLY A 242 28.67 -1.25 18.98
N GLN A 243 27.61 -0.83 18.29
CA GLN A 243 26.22 -1.08 18.70
C GLN A 243 25.26 -1.03 17.49
N VAL A 244 25.33 -1.98 16.56
CA VAL A 244 24.10 -2.37 15.84
C VAL A 244 23.38 -3.34 16.78
N PRO A 245 22.23 -2.96 17.37
CA PRO A 245 21.53 -3.86 18.28
C PRO A 245 21.24 -5.17 17.54
N ALA A 246 21.50 -6.30 18.20
CA ALA A 246 21.07 -7.61 17.74
C ALA A 246 19.54 -7.59 17.65
N ARG A 247 19.03 -7.36 16.44
CA ARG A 247 17.62 -7.51 16.09
C ARG A 247 17.42 -8.87 15.43
N PRO A 248 16.21 -9.43 15.47
CA PRO A 248 15.94 -10.75 14.91
C PRO A 248 16.42 -10.86 13.45
N ALA A 249 16.83 -12.07 13.08
CA ALA A 249 17.46 -12.41 11.80
C ALA A 249 16.60 -12.21 10.56
N ALA A 250 15.32 -11.86 10.72
CA ALA A 250 14.34 -11.70 9.66
C ALA A 250 13.57 -10.38 9.82
N GLY A 251 13.07 -9.87 8.70
CA GLY A 251 12.22 -8.68 8.70
C GLY A 251 10.90 -8.91 9.42
N ARG A 252 10.37 -7.83 10.00
CA ARG A 252 9.09 -7.86 10.70
C ARG A 252 7.93 -7.55 9.77
N THR A 253 6.76 -8.08 10.12
CA THR A 253 5.49 -7.70 9.52
C THR A 253 4.90 -6.52 10.29
N THR A 254 4.36 -5.53 9.57
CA THR A 254 3.50 -4.52 10.18
C THR A 254 2.11 -4.62 9.60
N PHE A 255 1.13 -4.88 10.46
CA PHE A 255 -0.28 -4.89 10.12
C PHE A 255 -0.81 -3.46 10.20
N VAL A 256 -1.19 -2.88 9.08
CA VAL A 256 -1.81 -1.55 8.99
C VAL A 256 -3.31 -1.75 8.86
N LEU A 257 -3.97 -1.82 10.01
CA LEU A 257 -5.37 -2.20 10.14
C LEU A 257 -6.27 -0.95 10.14
N ASP A 258 -7.54 -1.14 9.75
CA ASP A 258 -8.53 -0.08 9.76
C ASP A 258 -9.83 -0.54 10.46
N GLU A 259 -10.85 -0.89 9.68
CA GLU A 259 -12.12 -1.42 10.20
C GLU A 259 -11.93 -2.75 10.92
N TYR A 260 -12.60 -2.91 12.05
CA TYR A 260 -12.59 -4.17 12.80
C TYR A 260 -13.57 -5.17 12.18
N TRP A 261 -13.03 -6.31 11.76
CA TRP A 261 -13.78 -7.48 11.31
C TRP A 261 -13.28 -8.70 12.09
N PRO A 262 -14.16 -9.52 12.71
CA PRO A 262 -13.76 -10.73 13.43
C PRO A 262 -12.95 -11.72 12.59
N GLU A 263 -13.19 -11.76 11.28
CA GLU A 263 -12.47 -12.58 10.31
C GLU A 263 -11.00 -12.15 10.21
N PHE A 264 -10.76 -10.84 10.07
CA PHE A 264 -9.41 -10.29 10.06
C PHE A 264 -8.75 -10.40 11.44
N ALA A 265 -9.50 -10.26 12.53
CA ALA A 265 -8.98 -10.47 13.87
C ALA A 265 -8.47 -11.91 14.07
N ARG A 266 -9.23 -12.92 13.63
CA ARG A 266 -8.81 -14.33 13.62
C ARG A 266 -7.58 -14.56 12.76
N TYR A 267 -7.56 -14.01 11.54
CA TYR A 267 -6.40 -14.08 10.65
C TYR A 267 -5.14 -13.48 11.30
N VAL A 268 -5.23 -12.24 11.79
CA VAL A 268 -4.11 -11.55 12.45
C VAL A 268 -3.65 -12.35 13.67
N GLN A 269 -4.56 -12.86 14.49
CA GLN A 269 -4.22 -13.68 15.66
C GLN A 269 -3.50 -14.99 15.28
N ALA A 270 -3.86 -15.60 14.16
CA ALA A 270 -3.22 -16.82 13.68
C ALA A 270 -1.84 -16.58 13.04
N THR A 271 -1.62 -15.41 12.43
CA THR A 271 -0.40 -15.14 11.64
C THR A 271 0.63 -14.23 12.33
N ALA A 272 0.22 -13.38 13.27
CA ALA A 272 1.11 -12.39 13.86
C ALA A 272 2.05 -13.02 14.90
N THR A 273 3.30 -12.59 14.88
CA THR A 273 4.35 -13.01 15.81
C THR A 273 4.62 -11.93 16.87
N PRO A 274 5.32 -12.26 17.97
CA PRO A 274 5.72 -11.27 18.98
C PRO A 274 6.59 -10.12 18.43
N ALA A 275 7.29 -10.33 17.31
CA ALA A 275 8.14 -9.33 16.67
C ALA A 275 7.36 -8.30 15.83
N ASP A 276 6.10 -8.61 15.51
CA ASP A 276 5.27 -7.83 14.61
C ASP A 276 4.62 -6.63 15.32
N VAL A 277 4.15 -5.69 14.50
CA VAL A 277 3.50 -4.46 14.97
C VAL A 277 2.10 -4.36 14.37
N LEU A 278 1.11 -4.13 15.23
CA LEU A 278 -0.27 -3.86 14.84
C LEU A 278 -0.52 -2.36 14.92
N LEU A 279 -0.58 -1.67 13.77
CA LEU A 279 -1.05 -0.29 13.69
C LEU A 279 -2.58 -0.31 13.57
N VAL A 280 -3.27 0.20 14.59
CA VAL A 280 -4.73 0.24 14.64
C VAL A 280 -5.24 1.68 14.74
N PRO A 281 -6.40 2.04 14.16
CA PRO A 281 -6.93 3.40 14.28
C PRO A 281 -7.20 3.74 15.75
N LEU A 282 -7.95 2.86 16.41
CA LEU A 282 -8.30 2.92 17.82
C LEU A 282 -8.28 1.51 18.44
N PRO A 283 -7.66 1.32 19.61
CA PRO A 283 -7.75 0.07 20.35
C PRO A 283 -9.16 -0.09 20.95
N ALA A 284 -9.54 -1.32 21.31
CA ALA A 284 -10.75 -1.58 22.06
C ALA A 284 -10.65 -0.93 23.44
N ASN A 285 -11.63 -0.09 23.76
CA ASN A 285 -11.81 0.42 25.11
C ASN A 285 -12.80 -0.56 25.75
N GLY A 286 -12.48 -1.22 26.87
CA GLY A 286 -13.34 -2.23 27.52
C GLY A 286 -14.75 -1.76 27.95
N ARG A 287 -15.20 -0.59 27.51
CA ARG A 287 -16.55 -0.02 27.65
C ARG A 287 -17.25 -0.14 26.30
N GLY A 288 -18.09 -1.17 26.15
CA GLY A 288 -18.77 -1.57 24.91
C GLY A 288 -19.67 -0.51 24.26
N THR A 289 -19.06 0.49 23.63
CA THR A 289 -19.75 1.57 22.93
C THR A 289 -19.59 1.41 21.43
N GLY A 290 -20.51 0.65 20.80
CA GLY A 290 -20.95 0.71 19.39
C GLY A 290 -19.97 0.55 18.22
N HIS A 291 -18.70 0.89 18.37
CA HIS A 291 -17.63 0.68 17.41
C HIS A 291 -16.54 -0.10 18.13
N ALA A 292 -16.56 -1.43 17.99
CA ALA A 292 -15.54 -2.29 18.56
C ALA A 292 -14.18 -1.88 17.97
N GLY A 293 -13.36 -1.18 18.76
CA GLY A 293 -11.96 -0.98 18.43
C GLY A 293 -11.24 -2.33 18.38
N TRP A 294 -10.01 -2.34 17.87
CA TRP A 294 -9.26 -3.59 17.78
C TRP A 294 -8.90 -4.10 19.18
N PRO A 295 -9.31 -5.33 19.57
CA PRO A 295 -8.91 -5.92 20.84
C PRO A 295 -7.41 -6.22 20.82
N ARG A 296 -6.80 -6.44 21.98
CA ARG A 296 -5.42 -6.97 22.01
C ARG A 296 -5.41 -8.35 21.36
N LEU A 297 -4.56 -8.53 20.35
CA LEU A 297 -4.44 -9.77 19.59
C LEU A 297 -3.05 -10.35 19.85
N GLY A 298 -3.01 -11.54 20.46
CA GLY A 298 -1.76 -12.25 20.76
C GLY A 298 -0.76 -11.40 21.56
N THR A 299 0.51 -11.57 21.25
CA THR A 299 1.65 -10.90 21.91
C THR A 299 2.26 -9.78 21.07
N ALA A 300 1.75 -9.56 19.85
CA ALA A 300 2.25 -8.53 18.95
C ALA A 300 2.05 -7.11 19.52
N LYS A 301 2.99 -6.22 19.25
CA LYS A 301 2.92 -4.85 19.78
C LYS A 301 1.82 -4.05 19.09
N MET A 302 0.80 -3.66 19.83
CA MET A 302 -0.25 -2.76 19.34
C MET A 302 0.12 -1.28 19.50
N VAL A 303 -0.02 -0.51 18.42
CA VAL A 303 0.23 0.93 18.39
C VAL A 303 -0.98 1.64 17.80
N ALA A 304 -1.62 2.50 18.61
CA ALA A 304 -2.74 3.31 18.17
C ALA A 304 -2.29 4.47 17.27
N LEU A 305 -3.03 4.73 16.20
CA LEU A 305 -2.79 5.91 15.34
C LEU A 305 -3.23 7.20 16.03
N GLY A 306 -4.24 7.15 16.89
CA GLY A 306 -4.59 8.19 17.86
C GLY A 306 -5.45 9.31 17.24
N LEU A 307 -4.96 10.55 17.31
CA LEU A 307 -5.70 11.75 16.89
C LEU A 307 -6.21 11.70 15.44
N PRO A 308 -5.43 11.28 14.41
CA PRO A 308 -5.92 11.20 13.04
C PRO A 308 -7.16 10.31 12.89
N ALA A 309 -7.21 9.18 13.61
CA ALA A 309 -8.35 8.28 13.58
C ALA A 309 -9.60 8.85 14.28
N ARG A 310 -9.41 9.54 15.42
CA ARG A 310 -10.52 10.24 16.12
C ARG A 310 -11.05 11.40 15.28
N TRP A 311 -10.15 12.16 14.66
CA TRP A 311 -10.51 13.30 13.82
C TRP A 311 -11.29 12.85 12.59
N ARG A 312 -10.92 11.72 11.96
CA ARG A 312 -11.72 11.10 10.91
C ARG A 312 -13.18 10.88 11.34
N GLN A 313 -13.42 10.31 12.52
CA GLN A 313 -14.79 10.08 13.01
C GLN A 313 -15.57 11.39 13.19
N VAL A 314 -14.93 12.44 13.70
CA VAL A 314 -15.54 13.77 13.85
C VAL A 314 -15.85 14.38 12.49
N GLN A 315 -14.89 14.35 11.54
CA GLN A 315 -15.07 14.88 10.18
C GLN A 315 -16.24 14.21 9.47
N LEU A 316 -16.37 12.89 9.56
CA LEU A 316 -17.46 12.14 8.93
C LEU A 316 -18.81 12.49 9.55
N ARG A 317 -18.90 12.62 10.88
CA ARG A 317 -20.13 13.04 11.58
C ARG A 317 -20.55 14.45 11.19
N LEU A 318 -19.59 15.39 11.11
CA LEU A 318 -19.86 16.76 10.69
C LEU A 318 -20.26 16.84 9.21
N ALA A 319 -19.61 16.07 8.34
CA ALA A 319 -19.96 15.99 6.92
C ALA A 319 -21.39 15.47 6.72
N ALA A 320 -21.77 14.40 7.44
CA ALA A 320 -23.12 13.84 7.39
C ALA A 320 -24.17 14.86 7.87
N ARG A 321 -23.92 15.58 8.98
CA ARG A 321 -24.81 16.63 9.48
C ARG A 321 -24.95 17.82 8.54
N ALA A 322 -23.89 18.15 7.81
CA ALA A 322 -23.88 19.27 6.87
C ALA A 322 -24.35 18.88 5.46
N GLY A 323 -24.89 17.67 5.25
CA GLY A 323 -25.35 17.21 3.93
C GLY A 323 -24.24 17.12 2.87
N ARG A 324 -22.96 17.09 3.29
CA ARG A 324 -21.82 17.00 2.36
C ARG A 324 -21.65 15.55 1.89
N ASN A 325 -21.05 15.36 0.71
CA ASN A 325 -20.70 14.02 0.24
C ASN A 325 -19.74 13.33 1.23
N VAL A 326 -20.27 12.37 1.98
CA VAL A 326 -19.57 11.66 3.06
C VAL A 326 -18.44 10.78 2.50
N PHE A 327 -18.64 10.20 1.31
CA PHE A 327 -17.63 9.36 0.65
C PHE A 327 -16.38 10.16 0.26
N ALA A 328 -16.56 11.32 -0.38
CA ALA A 328 -15.43 12.19 -0.72
C ALA A 328 -14.67 12.66 0.54
N GLN A 329 -15.39 12.89 1.64
CA GLN A 329 -14.76 13.25 2.92
C GLN A 329 -14.05 12.06 3.57
N SER A 330 -14.55 10.82 3.42
CA SER A 330 -13.87 9.64 3.93
C SER A 330 -12.52 9.44 3.26
N LEU A 331 -12.44 9.56 1.93
CA LEU A 331 -11.17 9.47 1.21
C LEU A 331 -10.12 10.47 1.72
N ARG A 332 -10.53 11.71 2.01
CA ARG A 332 -9.63 12.74 2.58
C ARG A 332 -9.16 12.37 3.98
N ALA A 333 -10.05 11.85 4.82
CA ALA A 333 -9.73 11.47 6.18
C ALA A 333 -8.85 10.20 6.23
N ASP A 334 -9.14 9.22 5.38
CA ASP A 334 -8.36 7.98 5.24
C ASP A 334 -6.93 8.27 4.80
N ARG A 335 -6.73 9.24 3.91
CA ARG A 335 -5.39 9.74 3.55
C ARG A 335 -4.59 10.22 4.77
N GLN A 336 -5.23 10.91 5.72
CA GLN A 336 -4.55 11.37 6.94
C GLN A 336 -4.16 10.21 7.85
N VAL A 337 -5.02 9.19 7.96
CA VAL A 337 -4.75 7.96 8.71
C VAL A 337 -3.59 7.19 8.07
N ALA A 338 -3.60 7.03 6.75
CA ALA A 338 -2.52 6.39 5.99
C ALA A 338 -1.18 7.12 6.14
N LEU A 339 -1.17 8.45 6.09
CA LEU A 339 0.03 9.27 6.34
C LEU A 339 0.58 9.06 7.76
N ALA A 340 -0.30 8.96 8.76
CA ALA A 340 0.08 8.69 10.14
C ALA A 340 0.61 7.27 10.34
N ALA A 341 0.08 6.29 9.61
CA ALA A 341 0.58 4.92 9.58
C ALA A 341 1.96 4.85 8.91
N ALA A 342 2.12 5.46 7.72
CA ALA A 342 3.39 5.50 6.98
C ALA A 342 4.56 6.05 7.81
N ARG A 343 4.32 7.06 8.65
CA ARG A 343 5.34 7.63 9.54
C ARG A 343 5.77 6.69 10.68
N ARG A 344 4.96 5.70 11.03
CA ARG A 344 5.24 4.71 12.08
C ARG A 344 5.91 3.44 11.54
N LEU A 345 5.96 3.27 10.22
CA LEU A 345 6.65 2.14 9.61
C LEU A 345 8.14 2.23 9.84
N ALA A 346 8.71 1.16 10.39
CA ALA A 346 10.14 1.04 10.55
C ALA A 346 10.82 0.58 9.25
N PHE A 347 12.12 0.82 9.13
CA PHE A 347 12.88 0.47 7.92
C PHE A 347 13.13 -1.03 7.78
N ASP A 348 13.17 -1.76 8.89
CA ASP A 348 13.30 -3.22 8.99
C ASP A 348 11.95 -3.96 8.87
N CYS A 349 10.86 -3.21 8.64
CA CYS A 349 9.61 -3.79 8.18
C CYS A 349 9.70 -4.03 6.67
N THR A 350 9.73 -5.29 6.26
CA THR A 350 9.85 -5.72 4.86
C THR A 350 8.55 -6.30 4.30
N HIS A 351 7.63 -6.67 5.20
CA HIS A 351 6.29 -7.15 4.85
C HIS A 351 5.20 -6.31 5.52
N LEU A 352 4.13 -6.00 4.80
CA LEU A 352 2.95 -5.30 5.32
C LEU A 352 1.69 -6.13 5.11
N VAL A 353 0.75 -6.05 6.05
CA VAL A 353 -0.64 -6.49 5.83
C VAL A 353 -1.52 -5.25 5.94
N VAL A 354 -2.18 -4.85 4.85
CA VAL A 354 -2.76 -3.51 4.73
C VAL A 354 -4.27 -3.57 4.55
N ALA A 355 -5.01 -2.77 5.30
CA ALA A 355 -6.44 -2.56 5.05
C ALA A 355 -6.66 -1.84 3.72
N GLN A 356 -7.56 -2.36 2.87
CA GLN A 356 -7.82 -1.85 1.53
C GLN A 356 -8.11 -0.34 1.50
N THR A 357 -8.83 0.21 2.48
CA THR A 357 -9.17 1.64 2.58
C THR A 357 -7.97 2.57 2.63
N LEU A 358 -6.85 2.11 3.20
CA LEU A 358 -5.62 2.89 3.38
C LEU A 358 -4.59 2.63 2.27
N LEU A 359 -4.78 1.58 1.48
CA LEU A 359 -3.81 1.06 0.53
C LEU A 359 -3.36 2.09 -0.53
N PRO A 360 -4.26 2.80 -1.24
CA PRO A 360 -3.85 3.73 -2.30
C PRO A 360 -2.99 4.88 -1.74
N PHE A 361 -3.40 5.41 -0.58
CA PHE A 361 -2.70 6.50 0.09
C PHE A 361 -1.34 6.08 0.65
N LEU A 362 -1.21 4.85 1.17
CA LEU A 362 0.10 4.30 1.54
C LEU A 362 1.02 4.18 0.33
N GLY A 363 0.46 3.76 -0.82
CA GLY A 363 1.15 3.77 -2.12
C GLY A 363 1.68 5.16 -2.49
N GLU A 364 0.84 6.21 -2.41
CA GLU A 364 1.23 7.60 -2.67
C GLU A 364 2.39 8.08 -1.78
N THR A 365 2.43 7.64 -0.52
CA THR A 365 3.55 7.99 0.37
C THR A 365 4.87 7.32 -0.02
N GLY A 366 4.84 6.31 -0.90
CA GLY A 366 5.97 5.42 -1.20
C GLY A 366 6.25 4.40 -0.10
N ALA A 367 5.33 4.18 0.84
CA ALA A 367 5.49 3.22 1.93
C ALA A 367 5.52 1.77 1.43
N LEU A 368 4.88 1.46 0.31
CA LEU A 368 4.84 0.11 -0.25
C LEU A 368 6.11 -0.27 -1.03
N ALA A 369 6.82 0.72 -1.59
CA ALA A 369 7.98 0.51 -2.45
C ALA A 369 9.09 -0.26 -1.73
N GLY A 370 9.70 -1.29 -2.32
CA GLY A 370 10.73 -2.09 -1.64
C GLY A 370 10.21 -2.96 -0.48
N ARG A 371 8.90 -3.24 -0.42
CA ARG A 371 8.27 -4.14 0.56
C ARG A 371 7.37 -5.12 -0.18
N THR A 372 7.22 -6.31 0.38
CA THR A 372 6.07 -7.17 0.04
C THR A 372 4.87 -6.72 0.85
N TYR A 373 3.66 -6.95 0.34
CA TYR A 373 2.46 -6.69 1.12
C TYR A 373 1.28 -7.55 0.68
N ASP A 374 0.44 -7.86 1.66
CA ASP A 374 -0.86 -8.48 1.49
C ASP A 374 -1.95 -7.46 1.85
N VAL A 375 -3.18 -7.69 1.38
CA VAL A 375 -4.30 -6.74 1.57
C VAL A 375 -5.50 -7.43 2.20
N LEU A 376 -6.08 -6.81 3.22
CA LEU A 376 -7.37 -7.17 3.78
C LEU A 376 -8.46 -6.45 2.98
N LEU A 377 -9.16 -7.16 2.11
CA LEU A 377 -10.20 -6.61 1.24
C LEU A 377 -11.55 -6.55 1.97
N THR A 378 -12.09 -5.34 2.07
CA THR A 378 -13.41 -5.09 2.66
C THR A 378 -14.46 -4.81 1.61
N ARG A 379 -14.11 -4.33 0.42
CA ARG A 379 -15.07 -3.89 -0.60
C ARG A 379 -14.60 -4.18 -2.02
N LEU A 380 -15.52 -4.05 -2.97
CA LEU A 380 -15.17 -4.00 -4.40
C LEU A 380 -14.11 -2.91 -4.66
N PRO A 381 -13.11 -3.18 -5.52
CA PRO A 381 -12.25 -2.14 -6.05
C PRO A 381 -13.08 -1.01 -6.66
N ALA A 382 -12.61 0.23 -6.54
CA ALA A 382 -13.38 1.42 -6.90
C ALA A 382 -13.83 1.38 -8.37
N GLU A 383 -12.99 0.90 -9.27
CA GLU A 383 -13.33 0.71 -10.68
C GLU A 383 -14.55 -0.21 -10.87
N VAL A 384 -14.51 -1.39 -10.27
CA VAL A 384 -15.59 -2.39 -10.33
C VAL A 384 -16.86 -1.87 -9.64
N LEU A 385 -16.70 -1.17 -8.51
CA LEU A 385 -17.80 -0.53 -7.80
C LEU A 385 -18.48 0.53 -8.68
N HIS A 386 -17.71 1.39 -9.37
CA HIS A 386 -18.27 2.41 -10.25
C HIS A 386 -19.06 1.77 -11.38
N GLN A 387 -18.47 0.80 -12.09
CA GLN A 387 -19.15 0.07 -13.17
C GLN A 387 -20.47 -0.56 -12.70
N ARG A 388 -20.48 -1.13 -11.49
CA ARG A 388 -21.71 -1.71 -10.91
C ARG A 388 -22.77 -0.66 -10.62
N LEU A 389 -22.37 0.46 -10.03
CA LEU A 389 -23.29 1.55 -9.73
C LEU A 389 -23.82 2.22 -11.01
N ASP A 390 -23.02 2.28 -12.08
CA ASP A 390 -23.46 2.78 -13.39
C ASP A 390 -24.50 1.85 -14.03
N ARG A 391 -24.31 0.52 -13.94
CA ARG A 391 -25.32 -0.46 -14.38
C ARG A 391 -26.61 -0.36 -13.57
N ALA A 392 -26.52 -0.23 -12.25
CA ALA A 392 -27.69 -0.02 -11.40
C ALA A 392 -28.39 1.32 -11.73
N HIS A 393 -27.63 2.38 -12.05
CA HIS A 393 -28.18 3.68 -12.44
C HIS A 393 -28.91 3.61 -13.77
N ALA A 394 -28.44 2.80 -14.72
CA ALA A 394 -29.15 2.57 -15.97
C ALA A 394 -30.53 1.91 -15.76
N GLN A 395 -30.68 1.07 -14.73
CA GLN A 395 -31.95 0.45 -14.36
C GLN A 395 -32.85 1.37 -13.54
N HIS A 396 -32.26 2.26 -12.73
CA HIS A 396 -32.98 3.21 -11.88
C HIS A 396 -32.51 4.66 -12.10
N PRO A 397 -32.78 5.29 -13.27
CA PRO A 397 -32.22 6.60 -13.62
C PRO A 397 -32.64 7.74 -12.69
N ALA A 398 -33.77 7.59 -12.01
CA ALA A 398 -34.33 8.56 -11.07
C ALA A 398 -33.63 8.57 -9.70
N SER A 399 -32.75 7.59 -9.41
CA SER A 399 -32.10 7.51 -8.11
C SER A 399 -31.05 8.63 -7.93
N PRO A 400 -31.17 9.47 -6.88
CA PRO A 400 -30.11 10.42 -6.55
C PRO A 400 -28.86 9.74 -5.96
N THR A 401 -28.99 8.59 -5.28
CA THR A 401 -27.89 8.04 -4.45
C THR A 401 -26.93 7.12 -5.18
N LEU A 402 -27.28 6.64 -6.39
CA LEU A 402 -26.39 5.77 -7.19
C LEU A 402 -25.14 6.49 -7.70
N ARG A 403 -25.15 7.84 -7.68
CA ARG A 403 -24.03 8.69 -8.10
C ARG A 403 -23.08 9.10 -6.94
N ASP A 404 -23.45 8.85 -5.68
CA ASP A 404 -22.74 9.43 -4.51
C ASP A 404 -21.37 8.80 -4.20
N PHE A 405 -21.13 7.56 -4.66
CA PHE A 405 -19.93 6.78 -4.39
C PHE A 405 -19.02 6.75 -5.61
N ARG A 406 -18.34 7.88 -5.88
CA ARG A 406 -17.39 8.01 -6.98
C ARG A 406 -16.06 8.54 -6.48
N ALA A 407 -15.00 7.77 -6.73
CA ALA A 407 -13.63 8.16 -6.48
C ALA A 407 -13.02 8.82 -7.72
N GLY A 408 -12.09 9.76 -7.53
CA GLY A 408 -11.38 10.39 -8.65
C GLY A 408 -10.47 9.39 -9.39
N PRO A 409 -10.15 9.64 -10.67
CA PRO A 409 -9.38 8.70 -11.50
C PRO A 409 -8.01 8.35 -10.89
N GLY A 410 -7.32 9.31 -10.28
CA GLY A 410 -6.04 9.04 -9.60
C GLY A 410 -6.16 8.09 -8.40
N PHE A 411 -7.28 8.08 -7.69
CA PHE A 411 -7.52 7.11 -6.62
C PHE A 411 -7.78 5.72 -7.19
N VAL A 412 -8.60 5.63 -8.25
CA VAL A 412 -8.93 4.38 -8.92
C VAL A 412 -7.67 3.70 -9.46
N GLU A 413 -6.83 4.46 -10.18
CA GLU A 413 -5.58 3.95 -10.72
C GLU A 413 -4.61 3.51 -9.60
N ALA A 414 -4.49 4.31 -8.53
CA ALA A 414 -3.64 3.98 -7.39
C ALA A 414 -4.10 2.71 -6.67
N GLU A 415 -5.41 2.51 -6.49
CA GLU A 415 -5.98 1.29 -5.91
C GLU A 415 -5.75 0.08 -6.82
N SER A 416 -6.11 0.16 -8.10
CA SER A 416 -5.92 -0.94 -9.06
C SER A 416 -4.45 -1.35 -9.17
N ARG A 417 -3.53 -0.39 -9.23
CA ARG A 417 -2.08 -0.66 -9.26
C ARG A 417 -1.60 -1.37 -7.98
N ALA A 418 -2.02 -0.89 -6.81
CA ALA A 418 -1.59 -1.48 -5.54
C ALA A 418 -2.18 -2.89 -5.33
N LEU A 419 -3.44 -3.13 -5.69
CA LEU A 419 -4.04 -4.47 -5.64
C LEU A 419 -3.35 -5.45 -6.59
N THR A 420 -2.96 -4.97 -7.78
CA THR A 420 -2.21 -5.76 -8.76
C THR A 420 -0.82 -6.14 -8.26
N GLN A 421 -0.16 -5.25 -7.49
CA GLN A 421 1.17 -5.49 -6.94
C GLN A 421 1.18 -6.27 -5.61
N ALA A 422 0.05 -6.35 -4.92
CA ALA A 422 -0.08 -7.16 -3.70
C ALA A 422 0.25 -8.63 -3.97
N ARG A 423 0.85 -9.29 -2.97
CA ARG A 423 1.21 -10.71 -3.05
C ARG A 423 -0.02 -11.60 -2.83
N ARG A 424 -0.78 -11.36 -1.76
CA ARG A 424 -2.05 -12.04 -1.46
C ARG A 424 -3.13 -11.06 -1.03
N LEU A 425 -4.38 -11.43 -1.24
CA LEU A 425 -5.56 -10.68 -0.84
C LEU A 425 -6.39 -11.57 0.08
N PHE A 426 -6.90 -11.04 1.19
CA PHE A 426 -7.66 -11.81 2.17
C PHE A 426 -9.03 -11.20 2.37
N THR A 427 -10.08 -12.01 2.27
CA THR A 427 -11.45 -11.55 2.45
C THR A 427 -12.39 -12.71 2.75
N PRO A 428 -13.42 -12.50 3.58
CA PRO A 428 -14.51 -13.47 3.68
C PRO A 428 -15.56 -13.31 2.58
N HIS A 429 -15.51 -12.22 1.81
CA HIS A 429 -16.52 -11.91 0.81
C HIS A 429 -16.32 -12.76 -0.47
N HIS A 430 -17.24 -13.69 -0.74
CA HIS A 430 -17.10 -14.66 -1.83
C HIS A 430 -16.87 -14.01 -3.20
N GLU A 431 -17.66 -12.99 -3.54
CA GLU A 431 -17.51 -12.28 -4.82
C GLU A 431 -16.14 -11.61 -4.99
N LEU A 432 -15.50 -11.19 -3.89
CA LEU A 432 -14.15 -10.62 -3.96
C LEU A 432 -13.09 -11.71 -4.16
N VAL A 433 -13.34 -12.91 -3.64
CA VAL A 433 -12.49 -14.08 -3.94
C VAL A 433 -12.59 -14.41 -5.43
N ASP A 434 -13.81 -14.48 -5.97
CA ASP A 434 -14.05 -14.76 -7.39
C ASP A 434 -13.39 -13.73 -8.30
N LEU A 435 -13.46 -12.44 -7.94
CA LEU A 435 -12.85 -11.36 -8.71
C LEU A 435 -11.32 -11.47 -8.82
N PHE A 436 -10.67 -12.07 -7.82
CA PHE A 436 -9.21 -12.11 -7.70
C PHE A 436 -8.63 -13.53 -7.72
N HIS A 437 -9.39 -14.52 -8.22
CA HIS A 437 -9.02 -15.93 -8.44
C HIS A 437 -7.79 -16.41 -7.65
N HIS A 438 -6.62 -16.51 -8.30
CA HIS A 438 -5.39 -17.10 -7.75
C HIS A 438 -4.69 -16.26 -6.67
N LYS A 439 -5.14 -15.03 -6.41
CA LYS A 439 -4.52 -14.11 -5.46
C LYS A 439 -5.34 -13.92 -4.18
N ALA A 440 -6.65 -14.12 -4.24
CA ALA A 440 -7.53 -13.97 -3.09
C ALA A 440 -7.69 -15.28 -2.32
N GLU A 441 -7.42 -15.22 -1.02
CA GLU A 441 -7.67 -16.27 -0.07
C GLU A 441 -8.95 -15.97 0.72
N ARG A 442 -9.81 -16.97 0.77
CA ARG A 442 -11.08 -16.91 1.49
C ARG A 442 -10.84 -17.04 2.99
N LEU A 443 -11.40 -16.10 3.75
CA LEU A 443 -11.57 -16.21 5.19
C LEU A 443 -12.99 -16.70 5.50
N GLU A 444 -13.19 -17.50 6.54
CA GLU A 444 -14.54 -17.89 6.92
C GLU A 444 -15.25 -16.77 7.69
N TRP A 445 -16.48 -16.43 7.27
CA TRP A 445 -17.34 -15.48 7.98
C TRP A 445 -17.53 -15.89 9.45
N ALA A 446 -17.40 -14.95 10.38
CA ALA A 446 -17.75 -15.18 11.77
C ALA A 446 -19.28 -15.17 11.91
N LEU A 447 -19.85 -16.34 12.20
CA LEU A 447 -21.24 -16.43 12.63
C LEU A 447 -21.35 -15.95 14.09
N PRO A 448 -22.32 -15.07 14.39
CA PRO A 448 -22.64 -14.73 15.77
C PRO A 448 -23.22 -15.96 16.49
N PRO A 449 -23.15 -16.01 17.83
CA PRO A 449 -23.78 -17.10 18.59
C PRO A 449 -25.27 -17.17 18.27
N ALA A 450 -25.77 -18.38 18.01
CA ALA A 450 -27.17 -18.63 17.71
C ALA A 450 -28.04 -18.31 18.95
N PRO A 451 -29.14 -17.56 18.80
CA PRO A 451 -30.14 -17.48 19.86
C PRO A 451 -30.80 -18.85 20.07
N ALA A 452 -31.30 -19.11 21.27
CA ALA A 452 -32.11 -20.29 21.57
C ALA A 452 -33.45 -20.19 20.84
N SER A 453 -33.50 -20.67 19.58
CA SER A 453 -34.67 -20.73 18.68
C SER A 453 -35.57 -19.49 18.64
N PRO A 454 -35.47 -18.61 17.63
CA PRO A 454 -36.46 -17.56 17.47
C PRO A 454 -37.86 -18.17 17.20
N PRO A 455 -38.94 -17.64 17.80
CA PRO A 455 -40.29 -18.04 17.43
C PRO A 455 -40.56 -17.72 15.95
N PRO A 456 -41.41 -18.50 15.26
CA PRO A 456 -41.74 -18.26 13.86
C PRO A 456 -42.30 -16.84 13.70
N GLY A 457 -41.57 -16.02 12.94
CA GLY A 457 -41.99 -14.67 12.61
C GLY A 457 -42.86 -14.63 11.36
N GLN A 458 -43.72 -13.62 11.25
CA GLN A 458 -44.54 -13.39 10.05
C GLN A 458 -44.06 -12.18 9.23
N LYS A 459 -43.10 -11.41 9.76
CA LYS A 459 -42.63 -10.16 9.13
C LYS A 459 -41.52 -10.42 8.12
N ILE A 460 -41.50 -9.62 7.06
CA ILE A 460 -40.40 -9.59 6.09
C ILE A 460 -39.48 -8.41 6.42
N LEU A 461 -38.19 -8.69 6.57
CA LEU A 461 -37.17 -7.69 6.88
C LEU A 461 -36.39 -7.28 5.63
N PHE A 462 -36.35 -5.98 5.37
CA PHE A 462 -35.36 -5.34 4.51
C PHE A 462 -34.19 -4.83 5.39
N PRO A 463 -33.01 -5.48 5.34
CA PRO A 463 -31.95 -5.29 6.34
C PRO A 463 -31.07 -4.05 6.07
N ALA A 464 -31.60 -3.03 5.39
CA ALA A 464 -30.84 -1.86 4.99
C ALA A 464 -31.65 -0.56 5.03
N ALA A 465 -30.96 0.55 4.80
CA ALA A 465 -31.58 1.83 4.50
C ALA A 465 -32.22 1.80 3.11
N ALA A 466 -33.26 2.61 2.91
CA ALA A 466 -34.00 2.71 1.65
C ALA A 466 -33.19 3.46 0.59
N LEU A 467 -32.10 2.84 0.15
CA LEU A 467 -31.15 3.36 -0.83
C LEU A 467 -31.09 2.41 -2.02
N ALA A 468 -30.98 2.97 -3.23
CA ALA A 468 -31.00 2.21 -4.47
C ALA A 468 -29.93 1.11 -4.53
N ARG A 469 -28.69 1.44 -4.15
CA ARG A 469 -27.57 0.46 -4.11
C ARG A 469 -27.81 -0.71 -3.14
N LYS A 470 -28.75 -0.54 -2.20
CA LYS A 470 -29.16 -1.56 -1.22
C LYS A 470 -30.38 -2.36 -1.68
N GLY A 471 -30.92 -2.07 -2.88
CA GLY A 471 -32.04 -2.79 -3.46
C GLY A 471 -33.42 -2.24 -3.08
N ALA A 472 -33.49 -0.96 -2.69
CA ALA A 472 -34.73 -0.38 -2.16
C ALA A 472 -35.87 -0.33 -3.19
N TYR A 473 -35.56 -0.14 -4.48
CA TYR A 473 -36.58 -0.10 -5.54
C TYR A 473 -37.18 -1.49 -5.79
N GLU A 474 -36.34 -2.53 -5.82
CA GLU A 474 -36.75 -3.93 -5.94
C GLU A 474 -37.61 -4.34 -4.75
N MET A 475 -37.19 -3.94 -3.55
CA MET A 475 -37.94 -4.23 -2.33
C MET A 475 -39.29 -3.51 -2.29
N ARG A 476 -39.35 -2.26 -2.77
CA ARG A 476 -40.58 -1.47 -2.91
C ARG A 476 -41.56 -2.16 -3.85
N ARG A 477 -41.08 -2.52 -5.04
CA ARG A 477 -41.87 -3.24 -6.05
C ARG A 477 -42.39 -4.57 -5.51
N LEU A 478 -41.54 -5.32 -4.82
CA LEU A 478 -41.90 -6.61 -4.22
C LEU A 478 -43.02 -6.47 -3.18
N ALA A 479 -42.91 -5.50 -2.28
CA ALA A 479 -43.93 -5.30 -1.25
C ALA A 479 -45.26 -4.80 -1.81
N GLN A 480 -45.24 -3.97 -2.86
CA GLN A 480 -46.45 -3.56 -3.58
C GLN A 480 -47.13 -4.76 -4.26
N GLU A 481 -46.37 -5.55 -5.02
CA GLU A 481 -46.91 -6.70 -5.76
C GLU A 481 -47.42 -7.83 -4.86
N LEU A 482 -46.79 -8.05 -3.70
CA LEU A 482 -47.17 -9.11 -2.76
C LEU A 482 -48.08 -8.63 -1.62
N GLN A 483 -48.32 -7.32 -1.51
CA GLN A 483 -49.10 -6.70 -0.42
C GLN A 483 -48.63 -7.11 0.99
N VAL A 484 -47.31 -7.22 1.17
CA VAL A 484 -46.69 -7.67 2.43
C VAL A 484 -46.14 -6.49 3.24
N PRO A 485 -46.36 -6.45 4.57
CA PRO A 485 -45.77 -5.42 5.41
C PRO A 485 -44.25 -5.61 5.54
N LEU A 486 -43.50 -4.51 5.52
CA LEU A 486 -42.04 -4.54 5.63
C LEU A 486 -41.53 -3.98 6.95
N VAL A 487 -40.50 -4.63 7.50
CA VAL A 487 -39.63 -4.04 8.51
C VAL A 487 -38.40 -3.48 7.82
N VAL A 488 -38.07 -2.21 8.06
CA VAL A 488 -36.91 -1.53 7.44
C VAL A 488 -35.88 -1.20 8.51
N ALA A 489 -34.65 -1.70 8.35
CA ALA A 489 -33.60 -1.55 9.36
C ALA A 489 -32.86 -0.20 9.33
N GLY A 490 -32.74 0.44 8.16
CA GLY A 490 -31.96 1.67 8.01
C GLY A 490 -32.81 2.94 7.97
N ARG A 491 -32.21 4.06 8.38
CA ARG A 491 -32.90 5.36 8.51
C ARG A 491 -32.80 6.27 7.28
N ALA A 492 -31.78 6.10 6.45
CA ALA A 492 -31.61 6.91 5.25
C ALA A 492 -32.59 6.48 4.15
N THR A 493 -33.03 7.43 3.34
CA THR A 493 -33.98 7.20 2.24
C THR A 493 -33.49 7.87 0.95
N GLU A 494 -33.92 7.36 -0.21
CA GLU A 494 -33.71 7.98 -1.53
C GLU A 494 -34.27 9.41 -1.58
N HIS A 495 -35.48 9.59 -1.05
CA HIS A 495 -36.16 10.87 -0.90
C HIS A 495 -37.19 10.77 0.24
N ALA A 496 -37.79 11.91 0.60
CA ALA A 496 -38.91 11.93 1.52
C ALA A 496 -40.09 11.15 0.91
N GLY A 497 -40.76 10.32 1.72
CA GLY A 497 -41.94 9.59 1.26
C GLY A 497 -41.67 8.34 0.39
N PHE A 498 -40.43 7.85 0.30
CA PHE A 498 -40.09 6.70 -0.55
C PHE A 498 -40.98 5.46 -0.38
N TRP A 499 -41.49 5.21 0.84
CA TRP A 499 -42.35 4.07 1.19
C TRP A 499 -43.85 4.40 1.33
N GLN A 500 -44.33 5.58 0.89
CA GLN A 500 -45.70 6.06 1.19
C GLN A 500 -46.83 5.08 0.80
N GLU A 501 -46.61 4.25 -0.21
CA GLU A 501 -47.60 3.29 -0.73
C GLU A 501 -47.50 1.89 -0.10
N ILE A 502 -46.61 1.69 0.87
CA ILE A 502 -46.35 0.39 1.49
C ILE A 502 -46.44 0.51 3.02
N THR A 503 -47.08 -0.47 3.64
CA THR A 503 -47.06 -0.62 5.10
C THR A 503 -45.64 -0.97 5.57
N THR A 504 -44.95 0.01 6.15
CA THR A 504 -43.60 -0.16 6.67
C THR A 504 -43.53 0.12 8.16
N SER A 505 -42.63 -0.57 8.85
CA SER A 505 -42.32 -0.34 10.27
C SER A 505 -40.79 -0.27 10.46
N PRO A 506 -40.29 0.62 11.32
CA PRO A 506 -38.86 0.67 11.62
C PRO A 506 -38.45 -0.56 12.43
N ALA A 507 -37.24 -1.06 12.20
CA ALA A 507 -36.66 -2.09 13.07
C ALA A 507 -36.52 -1.57 14.51
N GLY A 508 -36.96 -2.39 15.48
CA GLY A 508 -36.80 -2.12 16.91
C GLY A 508 -35.37 -2.33 17.41
N ALA A 509 -35.20 -2.45 18.72
CA ALA A 509 -33.89 -2.70 19.35
C ALA A 509 -33.23 -4.00 18.85
N ASP A 510 -34.03 -5.05 18.63
CA ASP A 510 -33.63 -6.23 17.88
C ASP A 510 -34.29 -6.24 16.48
N PRO A 511 -33.52 -6.02 15.40
CA PRO A 511 -34.05 -6.00 14.04
C PRO A 511 -34.66 -7.34 13.56
N LEU A 512 -34.35 -8.45 14.23
CA LEU A 512 -34.83 -9.79 13.84
C LEU A 512 -36.10 -10.22 14.61
N ALA A 513 -36.59 -9.41 15.55
CA ALA A 513 -37.74 -9.77 16.36
C ALA A 513 -39.02 -9.95 15.52
N GLY A 514 -39.57 -11.16 15.54
CA GLY A 514 -40.79 -11.53 14.80
C GLY A 514 -40.62 -11.58 13.28
N VAL A 515 -39.37 -11.63 12.79
CA VAL A 515 -39.03 -11.76 11.36
C VAL A 515 -39.06 -13.23 10.95
N GLY A 516 -39.83 -13.53 9.90
CA GLY A 516 -39.90 -14.87 9.29
C GLY A 516 -39.03 -15.02 8.05
N LEU A 517 -38.69 -13.90 7.38
CA LEU A 517 -37.90 -13.89 6.16
C LEU A 517 -37.09 -12.59 6.06
N VAL A 518 -35.82 -12.70 5.67
CA VAL A 518 -35.00 -11.54 5.30
C VAL A 518 -34.85 -11.49 3.79
N VAL A 519 -35.17 -10.36 3.17
CA VAL A 519 -35.01 -10.15 1.73
C VAL A 519 -34.04 -9.00 1.49
N TYR A 520 -32.96 -9.27 0.75
CA TYR A 520 -31.90 -8.30 0.54
C TYR A 520 -31.38 -8.24 -0.91
N PRO A 521 -32.06 -7.49 -1.79
CA PRO A 521 -31.74 -7.40 -3.20
C PRO A 521 -30.65 -6.37 -3.50
N ALA A 522 -29.58 -6.33 -2.71
CA ALA A 522 -28.56 -5.30 -2.82
C ALA A 522 -27.74 -5.39 -4.12
N TYR A 523 -27.27 -4.24 -4.61
CA TYR A 523 -26.21 -4.18 -5.61
C TYR A 523 -24.83 -4.12 -4.95
N VAL A 524 -24.76 -3.50 -3.77
CA VAL A 524 -23.53 -3.31 -3.02
C VAL A 524 -23.74 -3.63 -1.54
N GLU A 525 -23.15 -4.74 -1.11
CA GLU A 525 -22.93 -5.06 0.29
C GLU A 525 -21.45 -5.43 0.47
N HIS A 526 -20.91 -5.09 1.64
CA HIS A 526 -19.54 -5.45 2.01
C HIS A 526 -19.52 -6.18 3.34
N GLN A 527 -20.48 -5.90 4.23
CA GLN A 527 -20.50 -6.40 5.59
C GLN A 527 -21.90 -6.92 5.98
N PRO A 528 -22.32 -8.11 5.50
CA PRO A 528 -23.66 -8.67 5.67
C PRO A 528 -23.95 -9.18 7.11
N ARG A 529 -23.60 -8.41 8.16
CA ARG A 529 -23.69 -8.83 9.58
C ARG A 529 -25.11 -9.18 10.00
N LEU A 530 -26.11 -8.45 9.52
CA LEU A 530 -27.51 -8.73 9.86
C LEU A 530 -28.02 -10.01 9.18
N LEU A 531 -27.54 -10.32 7.97
CA LEU A 531 -27.83 -11.58 7.29
C LEU A 531 -27.17 -12.75 8.02
N LEU A 532 -25.92 -12.61 8.45
CA LEU A 532 -25.22 -13.63 9.26
C LEU A 532 -25.96 -13.88 10.59
N ARG A 533 -26.48 -12.84 11.23
CA ARG A 533 -27.34 -12.98 12.43
C ARG A 533 -28.64 -13.72 12.12
N ALA A 534 -29.29 -13.42 11.00
CA ALA A 534 -30.53 -14.10 10.58
C ALA A 534 -30.27 -15.60 10.33
N LEU A 535 -29.21 -15.92 9.58
CA LEU A 535 -28.81 -17.30 9.30
C LEU A 535 -28.43 -18.06 10.57
N ALA A 536 -27.68 -17.43 11.49
CA ALA A 536 -27.36 -18.03 12.79
C ALA A 536 -28.61 -18.29 13.65
N ALA A 537 -29.66 -17.50 13.46
CA ALA A 537 -30.96 -17.69 14.11
C ALA A 537 -31.89 -18.65 13.34
N GLY A 538 -31.46 -19.23 12.22
CA GLY A 538 -32.28 -20.12 11.39
C GLY A 538 -33.36 -19.41 10.58
N ILE A 539 -33.34 -18.07 10.50
CA ILE A 539 -34.28 -17.29 9.68
C ILE A 539 -33.83 -17.39 8.22
N PRO A 540 -34.72 -17.78 7.28
CA PRO A 540 -34.37 -17.84 5.87
C PRO A 540 -34.02 -16.45 5.31
N VAL A 541 -33.05 -16.42 4.41
CA VAL A 541 -32.54 -15.21 3.76
C VAL A 541 -32.61 -15.41 2.26
N VAL A 542 -33.24 -14.48 1.56
CA VAL A 542 -33.14 -14.33 0.10
C VAL A 542 -32.31 -13.08 -0.17
N ALA A 543 -31.11 -13.25 -0.73
CA ALA A 543 -30.20 -12.14 -1.00
C ALA A 543 -29.58 -12.25 -2.38
N THR A 544 -29.00 -11.15 -2.88
CA THR A 544 -28.24 -11.19 -4.12
C THR A 544 -26.82 -11.70 -3.91
N ALA A 545 -26.15 -12.11 -4.99
CA ALA A 545 -24.74 -12.47 -4.97
C ALA A 545 -23.83 -11.36 -4.40
N ALA A 546 -24.26 -10.09 -4.49
CA ALA A 546 -23.57 -8.94 -3.92
C ALA A 546 -23.45 -8.95 -2.38
N CYS A 547 -24.16 -9.86 -1.68
CA CYS A 547 -24.00 -10.01 -0.22
C CYS A 547 -22.68 -10.67 0.19
N GLY A 548 -21.99 -11.36 -0.73
CA GLY A 548 -20.69 -11.98 -0.45
C GLY A 548 -20.72 -13.22 0.41
N LEU A 549 -21.91 -13.76 0.69
CA LEU A 549 -22.10 -15.03 1.38
C LEU A 549 -22.10 -16.17 0.36
N SER A 550 -21.51 -17.31 0.71
CA SER A 550 -21.67 -18.54 -0.07
C SER A 550 -23.02 -19.17 0.22
N THR A 551 -23.58 -19.84 -0.79
CA THR A 551 -24.80 -20.64 -0.64
C THR A 551 -24.67 -21.59 0.54
N SER A 552 -25.65 -21.56 1.44
CA SER A 552 -25.70 -22.35 2.66
C SER A 552 -27.16 -22.66 3.01
N PRO A 553 -27.43 -23.64 3.89
CA PRO A 553 -28.78 -23.90 4.35
C PRO A 553 -29.44 -22.62 4.90
N GLY A 554 -30.62 -22.30 4.40
CA GLY A 554 -31.36 -21.08 4.77
C GLY A 554 -31.00 -19.84 3.94
N LEU A 555 -29.96 -19.85 3.11
CA LEU A 555 -29.64 -18.75 2.19
C LEU A 555 -29.97 -19.12 0.74
N THR A 556 -30.84 -18.34 0.11
CA THR A 556 -31.08 -18.36 -1.34
C THR A 556 -30.39 -17.16 -1.97
N VAL A 557 -29.45 -17.42 -2.87
CA VAL A 557 -28.71 -16.37 -3.59
C VAL A 557 -29.28 -16.20 -5.00
N VAL A 558 -29.61 -14.97 -5.38
CA VAL A 558 -30.09 -14.61 -6.73
C VAL A 558 -29.15 -13.61 -7.43
N PRO A 559 -29.18 -13.50 -8.77
CA PRO A 559 -28.42 -12.45 -9.47
C PRO A 559 -28.88 -11.04 -9.07
N ALA A 560 -27.93 -10.11 -8.93
CA ALA A 560 -28.25 -8.70 -8.67
C ALA A 560 -28.97 -8.07 -9.88
N GLY A 561 -30.06 -7.35 -9.63
CA GLY A 561 -30.88 -6.73 -10.68
C GLY A 561 -31.88 -7.68 -11.37
N ASP A 562 -31.87 -8.98 -11.06
CA ASP A 562 -32.87 -9.92 -11.58
C ASP A 562 -34.09 -9.99 -10.64
N TYR A 563 -35.04 -9.09 -10.89
CA TYR A 563 -36.26 -9.02 -10.09
C TYR A 563 -37.14 -10.28 -10.23
N ALA A 564 -37.15 -10.93 -11.40
CA ALA A 564 -37.96 -12.13 -11.62
C ALA A 564 -37.44 -13.30 -10.77
N ALA A 565 -36.12 -13.51 -10.74
CA ALA A 565 -35.49 -14.50 -9.88
C ALA A 565 -35.71 -14.17 -8.40
N LEU A 566 -35.56 -12.91 -8.00
CA LEU A 566 -35.83 -12.46 -6.63
C LEU A 566 -37.25 -12.78 -6.20
N ARG A 567 -38.26 -12.37 -6.99
CA ARG A 567 -39.67 -12.60 -6.69
C ARG A 567 -39.98 -14.09 -6.57
N LYS A 568 -39.47 -14.91 -7.49
CA LYS A 568 -39.62 -16.37 -7.44
C LYS A 568 -39.04 -16.94 -6.15
N ALA A 569 -37.82 -16.54 -5.78
CA ALA A 569 -37.16 -17.02 -4.56
C ALA A 569 -37.92 -16.62 -3.29
N VAL A 570 -38.46 -15.39 -3.23
CA VAL A 570 -39.27 -14.93 -2.10
C VAL A 570 -40.57 -15.72 -1.98
N LEU A 571 -41.29 -15.94 -3.08
CA LEU A 571 -42.51 -16.74 -3.07
C LEU A 571 -42.25 -18.17 -2.57
N THR A 572 -41.18 -18.82 -3.05
CA THR A 572 -40.78 -20.14 -2.55
C THR A 572 -40.47 -20.14 -1.06
N ALA A 573 -39.85 -19.07 -0.54
CA ALA A 573 -39.50 -18.96 0.88
C ALA A 573 -40.71 -18.66 1.80
N LEU A 574 -41.80 -18.12 1.25
CA LEU A 574 -43.03 -17.85 1.99
C LEU A 574 -43.98 -19.05 2.09
N VAL A 575 -43.77 -20.10 1.28
CA VAL A 575 -44.56 -21.34 1.39
C VAL A 575 -44.14 -22.08 2.68
N PRO A 576 -45.09 -22.40 3.58
CA PRO A 576 -44.77 -23.12 4.82
C PRO A 576 -44.12 -24.46 4.49
N ARG A 577 -42.97 -24.74 5.13
CA ARG A 577 -42.33 -26.05 5.05
C ARG A 577 -43.14 -27.00 5.94
N ASN A 578 -43.90 -27.90 5.30
CA ASN A 578 -44.64 -28.98 5.96
C ASN A 578 -43.72 -29.91 6.76
#